data_AF-A0A3N5Q4Y2-F1
#
_entry.id   AF-A0A3N5Q4Y2-F1
#
_cell.length_a   1.000
_cell.length_b   1.000
_cell.length_c   1.000
_cell.angle_alpha   90.00
_cell.angle_beta   90.00
_cell.angle_gamma   90.00
#
_symmetry.space_group_name_H-M   'P 1'
#
loop_
_entity.id
_entity.type
_entity.pdbx_description
1 polymer ?
#
loop_
_entity_poly.entity_id
_entity_poly.type
_entity_poly.pdbx_seq_one_letter_code
_entity_poly.pdbx_strand_id
1 'polypeptide(L)' 'MLAKTISCSTYGIDAYIVEVETNVERQIPGFTIVGLPDNTVKESKERVTAAVKNSNYEIKPSKITVNL' A
#
# COMPACT_ATOMS: atom_id res chain seq x y z
N MET A 1 -9.19 8.91 5.48
CA MET A 1 -8.29 9.92 4.89
C MET A 1 -7.73 9.30 3.62
N LEU A 2 -7.94 9.96 2.48
CA LEU A 2 -7.48 9.49 1.17
C LEU A 2 -6.13 10.15 0.85
N ALA A 3 -5.10 9.35 0.62
CA ALA A 3 -3.82 9.79 0.07
C ALA A 3 -3.61 9.12 -1.30
N LYS A 4 -2.94 9.81 -2.20
CA LYS A 4 -2.74 9.37 -3.58
C LYS A 4 -1.30 9.61 -4.00
N THR A 5 -0.71 8.66 -4.70
CA THR A 5 0.64 8.76 -5.25
C THR A 5 0.74 8.07 -6.60
N ILE A 6 1.69 8.51 -7.41
CA ILE A 6 2.01 7.85 -8.68
C ILE A 6 3.13 6.84 -8.43
N SER A 7 2.98 5.67 -9.04
CA SER A 7 3.96 4.60 -9.11
C SER A 7 4.12 4.15 -10.57
N CYS A 8 4.98 3.16 -10.81
CA CYS A 8 5.08 2.51 -12.10
C CYS A 8 5.33 1.01 -11.95
N SER A 9 4.97 0.27 -12.98
CA SER A 9 5.29 -1.15 -13.15
C SER A 9 5.72 -1.41 -14.59
N THR A 10 6.42 -2.51 -14.83
CA THR A 10 6.79 -2.93 -16.18
C THR A 10 5.82 -3.97 -16.71
N TYR A 11 5.57 -3.92 -18.02
CA TYR A 11 4.89 -4.98 -18.76
C TYR A 11 5.70 -5.26 -20.03
N GLY A 12 6.49 -6.33 -19.99
CA GLY A 12 7.52 -6.57 -20.99
C GLY A 12 8.62 -5.51 -20.92
N ILE A 13 8.81 -4.76 -22.02
CA ILE A 13 9.80 -3.66 -22.11
C ILE A 13 9.20 -2.28 -21.80
N ASP A 14 7.87 -2.20 -21.69
CA ASP A 14 7.15 -0.95 -21.52
C ASP A 14 6.92 -0.64 -20.04
N ALA A 15 6.94 0.65 -19.71
CA ALA A 15 6.61 1.15 -18.38
C ALA A 15 5.15 1.64 -18.36
N TYR A 16 4.40 1.18 -17.37
CA TYR A 16 3.03 1.57 -17.12
C TYR A 16 2.95 2.36 -15.83
N ILE A 17 2.31 3.52 -15.89
CA ILE A 17 2.02 4.32 -14.72
C ILE A 17 0.89 3.66 -13.94
N VAL A 18 1.07 3.53 -12.64
CA VAL A 18 0.11 2.95 -11.71
C VAL A 18 -0.25 4.01 -10.68
N GLU A 19 -1.54 4.20 -10.46
CA GLU A 19 -2.05 5.21 -9.55
C GLU A 19 -2.44 4.56 -8.23
N VAL A 20 -1.66 4.82 -7.19
CA VAL A 20 -1.85 4.16 -5.90
C VAL A 20 -2.66 5.07 -4.98
N GLU A 21 -3.76 4.54 -4.47
CA GLU A 21 -4.62 5.23 -3.51
C GLU A 21 -4.61 4.50 -2.17
N THR A 22 -4.53 5.25 -1.07
CA THR A 22 -4.60 4.69 0.28
C THR A 22 -5.72 5.36 1.05
N ASN A 23 -6.58 4.56 1.66
CA ASN A 23 -7.59 5.03 2.58
C ASN A 23 -7.35 4.46 3.98
N VAL A 24 -7.43 5.35 4.98
CA VAL A 24 -7.34 5.00 6.41
C VAL A 24 -8.67 5.29 7.09
N GLU A 25 -9.26 4.27 7.70
CA GLU A 25 -10.53 4.32 8.42
C GLU A 25 -10.38 3.89 9.88
N ARG A 26 -11.18 4.50 10.76
CA ARG A 26 -11.27 4.13 12.18
C ARG A 26 -12.22 2.94 12.38
N GLN A 27 -11.84 1.80 11.82
CA GLN A 27 -12.55 0.52 11.93
C GLN A 27 -11.64 -0.53 12.59
N ILE A 28 -12.10 -1.79 12.63
CA ILE A 28 -11.30 -2.93 13.05
C ILE A 28 -9.95 -2.91 12.30
N PRO A 29 -8.82 -2.94 13.02
CA PRO A 29 -7.50 -2.86 12.40
C PRO A 29 -7.31 -3.94 11.34
N GLY A 30 -6.78 -3.52 10.20
CA GLY A 30 -6.56 -4.40 9.05
C GLY A 30 -5.77 -3.67 7.99
N PHE A 31 -5.09 -4.43 7.13
CA PHE A 31 -4.37 -3.85 6.00
C PHE A 31 -4.58 -4.77 4.80
N THR A 32 -5.21 -4.22 3.77
CA THR A 32 -5.61 -4.93 2.55
C THR A 32 -5.09 -4.18 1.32
N ILE A 33 -4.60 -4.93 0.35
CA ILE A 33 -4.24 -4.42 -0.98
C ILE A 33 -5.23 -4.98 -1.99
N VAL A 34 -5.85 -4.13 -2.79
CA VAL A 34 -6.83 -4.47 -3.84
C VAL A 34 -6.34 -3.97 -5.20
N GLY A 35 -7.02 -4.33 -6.30
CA GLY A 35 -6.54 -4.04 -7.66
C GLY A 35 -5.75 -5.19 -8.30
N LEU A 36 -6.08 -6.44 -7.95
CA LEU A 36 -5.42 -7.66 -8.44
C LEU A 36 -3.88 -7.70 -8.21
N PRO A 37 -3.39 -7.39 -6.99
CA PRO A 37 -1.97 -7.47 -6.70
C PRO A 37 -1.44 -8.90 -6.79
N ASP A 38 -0.20 -9.03 -7.27
CA ASP A 38 0.56 -10.27 -7.17
C ASP A 38 1.02 -10.54 -5.72
N ASN A 39 1.70 -11.67 -5.51
CA ASN A 39 2.16 -12.05 -4.18
C ASN A 39 3.28 -11.14 -3.66
N THR A 40 4.19 -10.70 -4.53
CA THR A 40 5.31 -9.84 -4.15
C THR A 40 4.84 -8.48 -3.62
N VAL A 41 3.78 -7.93 -4.22
CA VAL A 41 3.11 -6.72 -3.76
C VAL A 41 2.36 -6.97 -2.46
N LYS A 42 1.67 -8.11 -2.30
CA LYS A 42 1.01 -8.47 -1.02
C LYS A 42 2.01 -8.57 0.14
N GLU A 43 3.17 -9.19 -0.07
CA GLU A 43 4.24 -9.31 0.92
C GLU A 43 4.91 -7.97 1.24
N SER A 44 4.85 -7.00 0.33
CA SER A 44 5.43 -5.67 0.57
C SER A 44 4.83 -4.96 1.78
N LYS A 45 3.57 -5.30 2.15
CA LYS A 45 2.90 -4.81 3.35
C LYS A 45 3.77 -4.97 4.61
N GLU A 46 4.38 -6.14 4.80
CA GLU A 46 5.19 -6.43 5.98
C GLU A 46 6.47 -5.59 5.98
N ARG A 47 7.12 -5.46 4.82
CA ARG A 47 8.31 -4.61 4.63
C ARG A 47 8.00 -3.15 4.89
N VAL A 48 6.91 -2.62 4.34
CA VAL A 48 6.47 -1.23 4.54
C VAL A 48 6.12 -0.98 6.00
N THR A 49 5.38 -1.90 6.64
CA THR A 49 5.02 -1.79 8.06
C THR A 49 6.27 -1.73 8.94
N ALA A 50 7.27 -2.58 8.67
CA ALA A 50 8.54 -2.57 9.39
C ALA A 50 9.32 -1.27 9.14
N ALA A 51 9.41 -0.82 7.89
CA ALA A 51 10.11 0.41 7.52
C ALA A 51 9.51 1.65 8.22
N VAL A 52 8.18 1.77 8.27
CA VAL A 52 7.51 2.88 8.95
C VAL A 52 7.80 2.87 10.45
N LYS A 53 7.69 1.71 11.11
CA LYS A 53 8.02 1.56 12.54
C LYS A 53 9.48 1.93 12.84
N ASN A 54 10.41 1.51 11.98
CA ASN A 54 11.84 1.81 12.13
C ASN A 54 12.19 3.27 11.77
N SER A 55 11.28 4.01 11.14
CA SER A 55 11.48 5.41 10.76
C SER A 55 10.92 6.40 11.80
N ASN A 56 10.68 5.95 13.03
CA ASN A 56 10.08 6.73 14.12
C ASN A 56 8.65 7.22 13.85
N TYR A 57 7.91 6.54 12.97
CA TYR A 57 6.49 6.79 12.74
C TYR A 57 5.63 5.71 13.41
N GLU A 58 4.50 6.13 13.97
CA GLU A 58 3.52 5.22 14.56
C GLU A 58 2.39 4.92 13.58
N ILE A 59 2.16 3.63 13.30
CA ILE A 59 0.96 3.17 12.59
C ILE A 59 -0.13 2.91 13.64
N LYS A 60 -1.07 3.85 13.77
CA LYS A 60 -2.21 3.70 14.67
C LYS A 60 -3.09 2.52 14.24
N PRO A 61 -3.66 1.75 15.20
CA PRO A 61 -4.63 0.70 14.89
C PRO A 61 -5.79 1.25 14.08
N SER A 62 -5.83 0.90 12.80
CA SER A 62 -6.79 1.40 11.82
C SER A 62 -6.93 0.42 10.67
N LYS A 63 -8.01 0.54 9.92
CA LYS A 63 -8.20 -0.22 8.68
C LYS A 63 -7.59 0.57 7.53
N ILE A 64 -6.54 0.03 6.93
CA ILE A 64 -5.79 0.59 5.82
C ILE A 64 -6.16 -0.21 4.57
N THR A 65 -6.63 0.47 3.53
CA THR A 65 -6.88 -0.14 2.22
C THR A 65 -6.03 0.57 1.19
N VAL A 66 -5.20 -0.20 0.48
CA VAL A 66 -4.37 0.29 -0.64
C VAL A 66 -4.97 -0.24 -1.95
N ASN A 67 -5.26 0.65 -2.88
CA ASN A 67 -5.71 0.32 -4.24
C ASN A 67 -4.59 0.60 -5.23
N LEU A 68 -4.49 -0.23 -6.27
CA LEU A 68 -3.49 -0.17 -7.34
C LEU A 68 -4.15 0.14 -8.69
#